data_AF-U9SUN8-F1
#
_entry.id   AF-U9SUN8-F1
#
_cell.length_a   1.000
_cell.length_b   1.000
_cell.length_c   1.000
_cell.angle_alpha   90.00
_cell.angle_beta   90.00
_cell.angle_gamma   90.00
#
_symmetry.space_group_name_H-M   'P 1'
#
loop_
_entity.id
_entity.type
_entity.pdbx_description
1 polymer ?
#
loop_
_entity_poly.entity_id
_entity_poly.type
_entity_poly.pdbx_seq_one_letter_code
_entity_poly.pdbx_strand_id
1 'polypeptide(L)'
;ANFDICKNNQRVAQLCLLKTSYRLGDIVTGTINFNDAVIPSYQVSITLESSEIVEPSIANRPQQQIARVTRKIHGEHHEFCLNAGRIGFAISIPTSGTPDFQTTGVKLQWCLRLEFITGPKGQSPLMPLNADERHQYYQAIDNINVETFDCSVPIKVYPTSYTSARIFPSNHVFRVT
;
A
#
# COMPACT_ATOMS: atom_id res chain seq x y z
N ALA A 1 6.89 -9.53 8.19
CA ALA A 1 6.99 -10.16 6.85
C ALA A 1 7.59 -9.14 5.90
N ASN A 2 8.61 -9.53 5.15
CA ASN A 2 9.39 -8.62 4.31
C ASN A 2 9.23 -9.01 2.85
N PHE A 3 9.02 -8.03 1.98
CA PHE A 3 8.78 -8.20 0.55
C PHE A 3 9.69 -7.25 -0.21
N ASP A 4 10.56 -7.78 -1.06
CA ASP A 4 11.35 -6.94 -1.96
C ASP A 4 10.48 -6.51 -3.15
N ILE A 5 10.47 -5.21 -3.41
CA ILE A 5 9.72 -4.59 -4.48
C ILE A 5 10.71 -4.30 -5.61
N CYS A 6 10.51 -4.96 -6.74
CA CYS A 6 11.41 -4.87 -7.89
C CYS A 6 10.68 -4.44 -9.15
N LYS A 7 11.27 -3.51 -9.90
CA LYS A 7 10.89 -3.13 -11.26
C LYS A 7 11.96 -3.64 -12.21
N ASN A 8 11.59 -4.47 -13.18
CA ASN A 8 12.54 -5.08 -14.14
C ASN A 8 13.74 -5.77 -13.46
N ASN A 9 13.49 -6.56 -12.40
CA ASN A 9 14.49 -7.21 -11.56
C ASN A 9 15.47 -6.26 -10.83
N GLN A 10 15.18 -4.96 -10.78
CA GLN A 10 15.94 -3.98 -10.02
C GLN A 10 15.14 -3.53 -8.80
N ARG A 11 15.80 -3.45 -7.65
CA ARG A 11 15.17 -3.10 -6.38
C ARG A 11 14.71 -1.64 -6.37
N VAL A 12 13.45 -1.42 -6.08
CA VAL A 12 12.83 -0.10 -5.88
C VAL A 12 12.73 0.20 -4.39
N ALA A 13 12.28 -0.77 -3.60
CA ALA A 13 12.13 -0.66 -2.15
C ALA A 13 11.98 -2.04 -1.51
N GLN A 14 11.88 -2.06 -0.18
CA GLN A 14 11.43 -3.23 0.59
C GLN A 14 10.24 -2.86 1.47
N LEU A 15 9.14 -3.58 1.33
CA LEU A 15 7.98 -3.49 2.21
C LEU A 15 8.15 -4.42 3.40
N CYS A 16 8.03 -3.87 4.61
CA CYS A 16 7.98 -4.64 5.84
C CYS A 16 6.60 -4.47 6.48
N LEU A 17 5.81 -5.54 6.50
CA LEU A 17 4.54 -5.61 7.23
C LEU A 17 4.73 -6.23 8.60
N LEU A 18 4.05 -5.69 9.62
CA LEU A 18 4.10 -6.25 10.98
C LEU A 18 3.53 -7.68 11.00
N LYS A 19 2.43 -7.90 10.26
CA LYS A 19 1.81 -9.21 10.01
C LYS A 19 1.16 -9.24 8.62
N THR A 20 0.77 -10.42 8.15
CA THR A 20 0.07 -10.58 6.85
C THR A 20 -1.36 -11.08 7.03
N SER A 21 -1.75 -11.37 8.26
CA SER A 21 -3.08 -11.84 8.66
C SER A 21 -3.69 -10.85 9.64
N TYR A 22 -4.87 -10.34 9.29
CA TYR A 22 -5.58 -9.28 9.96
C TYR A 22 -7.03 -9.68 10.21
N ARG A 23 -7.73 -8.94 11.05
CA ARG A 23 -9.18 -9.04 11.24
C ARG A 23 -9.86 -7.76 10.77
N LEU A 24 -11.17 -7.79 10.53
CA LEU A 24 -11.96 -6.58 10.30
C LEU A 24 -11.83 -5.64 11.49
N GLY A 25 -11.51 -4.37 11.25
CA GLY A 25 -11.21 -3.38 12.28
C GLY A 25 -9.73 -3.29 12.69
N ASP A 26 -8.88 -4.22 12.24
CA ASP A 26 -7.43 -4.07 12.45
C ASP A 26 -6.86 -2.90 11.63
N ILE A 27 -5.68 -2.43 12.05
CA ILE A 27 -4.88 -1.47 11.28
C ILE A 27 -3.73 -2.22 10.63
N VAL A 28 -3.60 -2.07 9.31
CA VAL A 28 -2.45 -2.55 8.55
C VAL A 28 -1.33 -1.55 8.70
N THR A 29 -0.30 -1.91 9.46
CA THR A 29 0.88 -1.08 9.68
C THR A 29 2.11 -1.70 9.04
N GLY A 30 2.88 -0.88 8.37
CA GLY A 30 4.12 -1.30 7.74
C GLY A 30 5.06 -0.13 7.46
N THR A 31 6.21 -0.47 6.91
CA THR A 31 7.21 0.51 6.47
C THR A 31 7.75 0.15 5.10
N ILE A 32 8.14 1.17 4.35
CA ILE A 32 8.84 1.01 3.08
C ILE A 32 10.27 1.53 3.27
N ASN A 33 11.26 0.69 2.97
CA ASN A 33 12.68 0.99 3.09
C ASN A 33 13.30 1.17 1.69
N PHE A 34 14.02 2.27 1.50
CA PHE A 34 14.66 2.67 0.24
C PHE A 34 16.20 2.64 0.29
N ASN A 35 16.82 2.31 1.43
CA ASN A 35 18.29 2.41 1.60
C ASN A 35 19.12 1.62 0.58
N ASP A 36 18.59 0.51 0.06
CA ASP A 36 19.25 -0.34 -0.94
C ASP A 36 18.56 -0.26 -2.32
N ALA A 37 17.80 0.81 -2.58
CA ALA A 37 17.11 0.99 -3.84
C ALA A 37 18.10 1.27 -4.98
N VAL A 38 17.99 0.51 -6.06
CA VAL A 38 18.72 0.74 -7.30
C VAL A 38 18.00 1.78 -8.16
N ILE A 39 16.67 1.81 -8.06
CA ILE A 39 15.80 2.76 -8.77
C ILE A 39 15.29 3.79 -7.75
N PRO A 40 15.57 5.11 -7.94
CA PRO A 40 15.08 6.13 -7.03
C PRO A 40 13.55 6.25 -7.10
N SER A 41 12.93 6.51 -5.95
CA SER A 41 11.48 6.73 -5.82
C SER A 41 11.22 8.12 -5.25
N TYR A 42 10.25 8.83 -5.83
CA TYR A 42 9.89 10.20 -5.44
C TYR A 42 8.57 10.27 -4.69
N GLN A 43 7.68 9.32 -4.96
CA GLN A 43 6.40 9.20 -4.28
C GLN A 43 5.98 7.74 -4.23
N VAL A 44 5.26 7.38 -3.18
CA VAL A 44 4.53 6.12 -3.11
C VAL A 44 3.08 6.38 -2.68
N SER A 45 2.18 5.64 -3.30
CA SER A 45 0.75 5.56 -2.98
C SER A 45 0.45 4.13 -2.59
N ILE A 46 -0.12 3.92 -1.42
CA ILE A 46 -0.47 2.62 -0.87
C ILE A 46 -1.99 2.57 -0.71
N THR A 47 -2.64 1.68 -1.43
CA THR A 47 -4.09 1.50 -1.41
C THR A 47 -4.42 0.14 -0.81
N LEU A 48 -5.26 0.12 0.22
CA LEU A 48 -5.88 -1.10 0.73
C LEU A 48 -7.14 -1.38 -0.08
N GLU A 49 -7.19 -2.52 -0.76
CA GLU A 49 -8.30 -2.88 -1.64
C GLU A 49 -8.72 -4.33 -1.49
N SER A 50 -9.94 -4.62 -1.95
CA SER A 50 -10.44 -5.97 -2.12
C SER A 50 -11.03 -6.15 -3.52
N SER A 51 -10.88 -7.34 -4.10
CA SER A 51 -11.53 -7.71 -5.36
C SER A 51 -11.98 -9.15 -5.35
N GLU A 52 -12.96 -9.46 -6.20
CA GLU A 52 -13.42 -10.82 -6.41
C GLU A 52 -12.58 -11.52 -7.49
N ILE A 53 -12.37 -12.81 -7.29
CA ILE A 53 -11.76 -13.73 -8.24
C ILE A 53 -12.79 -14.82 -8.48
N VAL A 54 -13.15 -15.03 -9.74
CA VAL A 54 -14.16 -16.01 -10.16
C VAL A 54 -13.45 -17.17 -10.83
N GLU A 55 -13.90 -18.40 -10.59
CA GLU A 55 -13.31 -19.58 -11.21
C GLU A 55 -13.37 -19.49 -12.74
N PRO A 56 -12.26 -19.71 -13.48
CA PRO A 56 -12.22 -19.46 -14.93
C PRO A 56 -13.27 -20.21 -15.75
N SER A 57 -13.67 -21.41 -15.31
CA SER A 57 -14.68 -22.23 -16.00
C SER A 57 -16.10 -21.64 -15.98
N ILE A 58 -16.40 -20.76 -15.01
CA ILE A 58 -17.70 -20.09 -14.86
C ILE A 58 -17.59 -18.56 -15.04
N ALA A 59 -16.41 -18.05 -15.36
CA ALA A 59 -16.15 -16.64 -15.51
C ALA A 59 -16.62 -16.13 -16.88
N ASN A 60 -17.58 -15.20 -16.87
CA ASN A 60 -18.08 -14.57 -18.10
C ASN A 60 -17.17 -13.46 -18.64
N ARG A 61 -16.06 -13.15 -17.96
CA ARG A 61 -15.11 -12.08 -18.32
C ARG A 61 -13.68 -12.51 -17.98
N PRO A 62 -12.65 -11.93 -18.64
CA PRO A 62 -11.27 -12.13 -18.23
C PRO A 62 -11.04 -11.71 -16.77
N GLN A 63 -10.18 -12.43 -16.06
CA GLN A 63 -9.90 -12.19 -14.63
C GLN A 63 -9.51 -10.74 -14.33
N GLN A 64 -8.70 -10.12 -15.19
CA GLN A 64 -8.30 -8.71 -15.03
C GLN A 64 -9.50 -7.75 -15.07
N GLN A 65 -10.50 -8.02 -15.90
CA GLN A 65 -11.71 -7.20 -15.96
C GLN A 65 -12.58 -7.43 -14.73
N ILE A 66 -12.71 -8.68 -14.25
CA ILE A 66 -13.45 -9.00 -13.03
C ILE A 66 -12.80 -8.29 -11.83
N ALA A 67 -11.49 -8.41 -11.67
CA ALA A 67 -10.75 -7.74 -10.62
C ALA A 67 -10.97 -6.22 -10.67
N ARG A 68 -10.90 -5.61 -11.86
CA ARG A 68 -11.14 -4.16 -12.02
C ARG A 68 -12.56 -3.73 -11.65
N VAL A 69 -13.58 -4.49 -12.07
CA VAL A 69 -14.99 -4.13 -11.85
C VAL A 69 -15.44 -4.39 -10.41
N THR A 70 -14.86 -5.40 -9.75
CA THR A 70 -15.20 -5.77 -8.37
C THR A 70 -14.30 -5.12 -7.33
N ARG A 71 -13.26 -4.39 -7.77
CA ARG A 71 -12.33 -3.66 -6.90
C ARG A 71 -13.08 -2.67 -6.02
N LYS A 72 -12.82 -2.74 -4.72
CA LYS A 72 -13.23 -1.76 -3.72
C LYS A 72 -12.00 -1.25 -2.99
N ILE A 73 -11.87 0.07 -2.92
CA ILE A 73 -10.83 0.75 -2.15
C ILE A 73 -11.39 1.02 -0.76
N HIS A 74 -10.62 0.64 0.27
CA HIS A 74 -11.01 0.77 1.67
C HIS A 74 -10.23 1.85 2.41
N GLY A 75 -9.06 2.24 1.89
CA GLY A 75 -8.23 3.31 2.45
C GLY A 75 -6.94 3.48 1.65
N GLU A 76 -6.34 4.66 1.78
CA GLU A 76 -5.16 5.07 1.03
C GLU A 76 -4.17 5.82 1.91
N HIS A 77 -2.88 5.71 1.59
CA HIS A 77 -1.78 6.48 2.19
C HIS A 77 -0.86 6.95 1.07
N HIS A 78 -0.51 8.23 1.06
CA HIS A 78 0.35 8.83 0.04
C HIS A 78 1.50 9.58 0.69
N GLU A 79 2.71 9.38 0.19
CA GLU A 79 3.90 10.00 0.77
C GLU A 79 4.95 10.32 -0.29
N PHE A 80 5.49 11.54 -0.22
CA PHE A 80 6.66 11.92 -0.99
C PHE A 80 7.92 11.31 -0.34
N CYS A 81 8.69 10.60 -1.13
CA CYS A 81 9.82 9.79 -0.67
C CYS A 81 11.18 10.31 -1.15
N LEU A 82 11.23 11.54 -1.69
CA LEU A 82 12.47 12.14 -2.15
C LEU A 82 13.49 12.19 -1.00
N ASN A 83 14.61 11.47 -1.15
CA ASN A 83 15.67 11.33 -0.16
C ASN A 83 15.23 10.70 1.18
N ALA A 84 14.08 10.02 1.22
CA ALA A 84 13.64 9.28 2.40
C ALA A 84 14.32 7.91 2.44
N GLY A 85 15.04 7.59 3.51
CA GLY A 85 15.60 6.24 3.70
C GLY A 85 14.54 5.19 4.08
N ARG A 86 13.52 5.62 4.85
CA ARG A 86 12.40 4.79 5.26
C ARG A 86 11.17 5.64 5.53
N ILE A 87 10.00 5.14 5.15
CA ILE A 87 8.70 5.72 5.50
C ILE A 87 7.82 4.69 6.23
N GLY A 88 6.81 5.18 6.95
CA GLY A 88 5.84 4.35 7.66
C GLY A 88 4.41 4.65 7.22
N PHE A 89 3.53 3.66 7.27
CA PHE A 89 2.12 3.84 6.94
C PHE A 89 1.22 3.04 7.87
N ALA A 90 -0.02 3.48 7.99
CA ALA A 90 -1.07 2.80 8.73
C ALA A 90 -2.42 2.99 8.02
N ILE A 91 -3.06 1.91 7.58
CA ILE A 91 -4.37 1.95 6.91
C ILE A 91 -5.34 1.03 7.65
N SER A 92 -6.49 1.57 8.06
CA SER A 92 -7.52 0.81 8.79
C SER A 92 -8.33 -0.09 7.87
N ILE A 93 -8.51 -1.36 8.26
CA ILE A 93 -9.48 -2.26 7.63
C ILE A 93 -10.88 -1.93 8.20
N PRO A 94 -11.87 -1.59 7.37
CA PRO A 94 -13.21 -1.25 7.87
C PRO A 94 -13.86 -2.44 8.56
N THR A 95 -14.53 -2.19 9.69
CA THR A 95 -15.29 -3.21 10.42
C THR A 95 -16.52 -3.72 9.64
N SER A 96 -17.07 -2.88 8.76
CA SER A 96 -18.17 -3.21 7.84
C SER A 96 -17.70 -3.91 6.55
N GLY A 97 -16.40 -4.14 6.39
CA GLY A 97 -15.85 -4.82 5.21
C GLY A 97 -16.23 -6.31 5.18
N THR A 98 -16.19 -6.90 3.99
CA THR A 98 -16.35 -8.36 3.84
C THR A 98 -14.98 -9.02 4.07
N PRO A 99 -14.86 -9.99 5.00
CA PRO A 99 -13.59 -10.68 5.21
C PRO A 99 -13.26 -11.55 3.98
N ASP A 100 -12.02 -12.02 3.88
CA ASP A 100 -11.67 -13.03 2.91
C ASP A 100 -12.58 -14.26 3.04
N PHE A 101 -13.13 -14.70 1.92
CA PHE A 101 -13.81 -15.98 1.80
C PHE A 101 -13.40 -16.66 0.49
N GLN A 102 -13.59 -17.97 0.44
CA GLN A 102 -13.35 -18.77 -0.76
C GLN A 102 -14.41 -19.85 -0.85
N THR A 103 -15.06 -19.95 -2.00
CA THR A 103 -15.93 -21.05 -2.40
C THR A 103 -15.31 -21.79 -3.59
N THR A 104 -16.02 -22.76 -4.15
CA THR A 104 -15.62 -23.44 -5.38
C THR A 104 -15.69 -22.55 -6.62
N GLY A 105 -16.47 -21.45 -6.58
CA GLY A 105 -16.69 -20.59 -7.74
C GLY A 105 -16.18 -19.16 -7.58
N VAL A 106 -16.12 -18.62 -6.36
CA VAL A 106 -15.76 -17.22 -6.10
C VAL A 106 -14.91 -17.10 -4.83
N LYS A 107 -13.91 -16.22 -4.89
CA LYS A 107 -13.08 -15.80 -3.77
C LYS A 107 -13.10 -14.28 -3.65
N LEU A 108 -13.16 -13.75 -2.43
CA LEU A 108 -12.81 -12.35 -2.16
C LEU A 108 -11.39 -12.30 -1.60
N GLN A 109 -10.53 -11.49 -2.20
CA GLN A 109 -9.15 -11.30 -1.79
C GLN A 109 -8.87 -9.85 -1.43
N TRP A 110 -8.13 -9.64 -0.34
CA TRP A 110 -7.59 -8.34 0.06
C TRP A 110 -6.12 -8.20 -0.38
N CYS A 111 -5.73 -6.99 -0.77
CA CYS A 111 -4.34 -6.66 -1.07
C CYS A 111 -4.00 -5.20 -0.74
N LEU A 112 -2.70 -4.98 -0.55
CA LEU A 112 -2.09 -3.65 -0.60
C LEU A 112 -1.56 -3.44 -2.00
N ARG A 113 -2.13 -2.49 -2.75
CA ARG A 113 -1.57 -2.02 -4.02
C ARG A 113 -0.62 -0.86 -3.73
N LEU A 114 0.64 -1.00 -4.12
CA LEU A 114 1.67 0.02 -4.01
C LEU A 114 1.94 0.56 -5.40
N GLU A 115 1.84 1.87 -5.57
CA GLU A 115 2.16 2.57 -6.81
C GLU A 115 3.26 3.59 -6.52
N PHE A 116 4.34 3.53 -7.29
CA PHE A 116 5.54 4.34 -7.14
C PHE A 116 5.68 5.29 -8.32
N ILE A 117 6.05 6.52 -8.03
CA ILE A 117 6.67 7.41 -9.00
C ILE A 117 8.18 7.25 -8.87
N THR A 118 8.80 6.69 -9.91
CA THR A 118 10.22 6.33 -9.94
C THR A 118 10.99 7.18 -10.94
N GLY A 119 12.30 7.30 -10.78
CA GLY A 119 13.20 7.93 -11.75
C GLY A 119 14.13 6.94 -12.43
N PRO A 120 14.80 7.33 -13.53
CA PRO A 120 15.82 6.51 -14.15
C PRO A 120 17.00 6.31 -13.20
N LYS A 121 17.66 5.16 -13.32
CA LYS A 121 18.83 4.80 -12.52
C LYS A 121 19.94 5.84 -12.69
N GLY A 122 20.53 6.28 -11.58
CA GLY A 122 21.64 7.23 -11.57
C GLY A 122 21.25 8.70 -11.76
N GLN A 123 19.95 9.00 -11.92
CA GLN A 123 19.49 10.37 -11.86
C GLN A 123 19.52 10.87 -10.42
N SER A 124 20.30 11.93 -10.17
CA SER A 124 20.25 12.65 -8.91
C SER A 124 19.11 13.67 -8.96
N PRO A 125 18.18 13.66 -7.99
CA PRO A 125 17.15 14.69 -7.88
C PRO A 125 17.68 16.01 -7.28
N LEU A 126 18.94 16.00 -6.83
CA LEU A 126 19.61 17.13 -6.20
C LEU A 126 20.81 17.56 -7.04
N MET A 127 20.90 18.85 -7.34
CA MET A 127 22.04 19.49 -7.97
C MET A 127 22.87 20.27 -6.93
N PRO A 128 24.21 20.20 -6.97
CA PRO A 128 25.04 21.02 -6.09
C PRO A 128 24.96 22.49 -6.51
N LEU A 129 24.63 23.36 -5.55
CA LEU A 129 24.54 24.81 -5.77
C LEU A 129 25.89 25.49 -5.52
N ASN A 130 26.57 25.12 -4.43
CA ASN A 130 27.87 25.65 -4.01
C ASN A 130 28.62 24.59 -3.21
N ALA A 131 29.93 24.50 -3.40
CA ALA A 131 30.83 23.69 -2.60
C ALA A 131 31.88 24.62 -1.97
N ASP A 132 31.89 24.72 -0.64
CA ASP A 132 33.03 25.28 0.09
C ASP A 132 33.87 24.15 0.70
N GLU A 133 35.01 24.47 1.31
CA GLU A 133 35.90 23.46 1.90
C GLU A 133 35.27 22.68 3.07
N ARG A 134 34.10 23.10 3.57
CA ARG A 134 33.44 22.54 4.76
C ARG A 134 32.07 21.92 4.47
N HIS A 135 31.33 22.38 3.46
CA HIS A 135 29.95 21.99 3.16
C HIS A 135 29.60 22.11 1.67
N GLN A 136 28.72 21.22 1.22
CA GLN A 136 28.08 21.28 -0.09
C GLN A 136 26.58 21.57 0.09
N TYR A 137 26.09 22.60 -0.58
CA TYR A 137 24.66 22.91 -0.64
C TYR A 137 24.04 22.25 -1.86
N TYR A 138 22.86 21.66 -1.67
CA TYR A 138 22.11 21.03 -2.74
C TYR A 138 20.75 21.71 -2.92
N GLN A 139 20.33 21.85 -4.17
CA GLN A 139 18.99 22.28 -4.54
C GLN A 139 18.30 21.14 -5.30
N ALA A 140 16.99 20.99 -5.11
CA ALA A 140 16.19 20.12 -5.97
C ALA A 140 16.19 20.66 -7.40
N ILE A 141 16.30 19.77 -8.38
CA ILE A 141 16.18 20.17 -9.79
C ILE A 141 14.72 20.49 -10.13
N ASP A 142 14.49 21.45 -11.03
CA ASP A 142 13.14 21.91 -11.39
C ASP A 142 12.33 20.83 -12.14
N ASN A 143 13.01 20.02 -12.96
CA ASN A 143 12.39 18.98 -13.77
C ASN A 143 13.14 17.66 -13.63
N ILE A 144 12.39 16.59 -13.37
CA ILE A 144 12.91 15.23 -13.18
C ILE A 144 12.14 14.27 -14.08
N ASN A 145 12.86 13.33 -14.72
CA ASN A 145 12.23 12.30 -15.51
C ASN A 145 11.62 11.27 -14.58
N VAL A 146 10.35 10.92 -14.82
CA VAL A 146 9.61 10.00 -13.97
C VAL A 146 8.91 8.91 -14.77
N GLU A 147 8.76 7.77 -14.14
CA GLU A 147 7.99 6.63 -14.62
C GLU A 147 7.16 6.05 -13.48
N THR A 148 5.94 5.61 -13.78
CA THR A 148 5.08 4.94 -12.81
C THR A 148 5.35 3.43 -12.80
N PHE A 149 5.27 2.82 -11.63
CA PHE A 149 5.34 1.38 -11.45
C PHE A 149 4.44 0.97 -10.29
N ASP A 150 3.67 -0.10 -10.45
CA ASP A 150 2.82 -0.62 -9.38
C ASP A 150 2.99 -2.12 -9.13
N CYS A 151 2.68 -2.54 -7.91
CA CYS A 151 2.66 -3.94 -7.50
C CYS A 151 1.60 -4.17 -6.41
N SER A 152 1.11 -5.40 -6.29
CA SER A 152 0.13 -5.77 -5.27
C SER A 152 0.66 -6.86 -4.34
N VAL A 153 0.54 -6.63 -3.04
CA VAL A 153 0.91 -7.57 -1.99
C VAL A 153 -0.36 -8.09 -1.32
N PRO A 154 -0.70 -9.39 -1.47
CA PRO A 154 -1.90 -9.93 -0.87
C PRO A 154 -1.77 -10.00 0.65
N ILE A 155 -2.87 -9.72 1.34
CA ILE A 155 -3.01 -9.92 2.78
C ILE A 155 -4.25 -10.77 3.06
N LYS A 156 -4.33 -11.33 4.27
CA LYS A 156 -5.49 -12.11 4.70
C LYS A 156 -6.29 -11.31 5.72
N VAL A 157 -7.60 -11.20 5.52
CA VAL A 157 -8.52 -10.52 6.43
C VAL A 157 -9.58 -11.50 6.91
N TYR A 158 -9.66 -11.69 8.22
CA TYR A 158 -10.59 -12.59 8.89
C TYR A 158 -11.80 -11.82 9.46
N PRO A 159 -12.95 -12.49 9.65
CA PRO A 159 -14.07 -11.89 10.36
C PRO A 159 -13.69 -11.54 11.80
N THR A 160 -14.38 -10.54 12.34
CA THR A 160 -14.34 -10.18 13.76
C THR A 160 -15.68 -10.51 14.39
N SER A 161 -15.68 -11.05 15.62
CA SER A 161 -16.93 -11.29 16.35
C SER A 161 -17.56 -9.96 16.80
N TYR A 162 -18.90 -9.90 16.83
CA TYR A 162 -19.64 -8.71 17.30
C TYR A 162 -19.20 -8.22 18.67
N THR A 163 -18.74 -9.10 19.56
CA THR A 163 -18.24 -8.75 20.90
C THR A 163 -16.91 -8.00 20.84
N SER A 164 -16.05 -8.32 19.88
CA SER A 164 -14.73 -7.69 19.71
C SER A 164 -14.76 -6.42 18.84
N ALA A 165 -15.80 -6.24 18.02
CA ALA A 165 -15.96 -5.10 17.11
C ALA A 165 -16.62 -3.85 17.74
N ARG A 166 -17.01 -3.89 19.03
CA ARG A 166 -17.62 -2.75 19.73
C ARG A 166 -16.57 -1.67 20.02
N ILE A 167 -16.47 -0.67 19.14
CA ILE A 167 -15.76 0.60 19.44
C ILE A 167 -16.67 1.54 20.25
N PHE A 168 -18.00 1.35 20.18
CA PHE A 168 -18.97 2.11 20.97
C PHE A 168 -19.83 1.19 21.83
N PRO A 169 -19.95 1.44 23.15
CA PRO A 169 -20.99 0.80 23.95
C PRO A 169 -22.36 1.22 23.40
N SER A 170 -23.29 0.28 23.38
CA SER A 170 -24.69 0.50 23.01
C SER A 170 -25.28 1.67 23.82
N ASN A 171 -25.55 2.79 23.15
CA ASN A 171 -26.32 3.96 23.58
C ASN A 171 -26.32 4.25 25.09
N HIS A 172 -25.40 5.10 25.54
CA HIS A 172 -25.69 5.93 26.72
C HIS A 172 -26.73 6.98 26.30
N VAL A 173 -28.01 6.66 26.50
CA VAL A 173 -29.07 7.68 26.53
C VAL A 173 -28.86 8.46 27.82
N PHE A 174 -28.28 9.65 27.73
CA PHE A 174 -28.32 10.58 28.85
C PHE A 174 -29.77 10.99 29.06
N ARG A 175 -30.37 10.57 30.18
CA ARG A 175 -31.63 11.15 30.64
C ARG A 175 -31.31 12.54 31.14
N VAL A 176 -31.79 13.54 30.41
CA VAL A 176 -31.86 14.92 30.89
C VAL A 176 -33.03 14.95 31.88
N THR A 177 -32.71 15.20 33.15
CA THR A 177 -33.66 15.59 34.19
C THR A 177 -33.83 17.09 34.19
#